data_AF-A0AAP5HH63-F1
#
_entry.id   AF-A0AAP5HH63-F1
#
_cell.length_a   1.000
_cell.length_b   1.000
_cell.length_c   1.000
_cell.angle_alpha   90.00
_cell.angle_beta   90.00
_cell.angle_gamma   90.00
#
_symmetry.space_group_name_H-M   'P 1'
#
loop_
_entity.id
_entity.type
_entity.pdbx_description
1 polymer ?
#
loop_
_entity_poly.entity_id
_entity_poly.type
_entity_poly.pdbx_seq_one_letter_code
_entity_poly.pdbx_strand_id
1 'polypeptide(L)' 'MPIDRPPPPEKAKKAAIGVVAVVALIIVAIFIGFNLNHAQTQRELQSGRVDPRDAPKSSSDLQAPRPPQK' A
#
# COMPACT_ATOMS: atom_id res chain seq x y z
N MET A 1 22.77 -34.24 37.54
CA MET A 1 21.83 -33.45 36.72
C MET A 1 22.66 -32.48 35.90
N PRO A 2 22.53 -32.44 34.56
CA PRO A 2 23.23 -31.43 33.78
C PRO A 2 22.66 -30.06 34.14
N ILE A 3 23.53 -29.15 34.56
CA ILE A 3 23.16 -27.75 34.81
C ILE A 3 23.03 -27.10 33.44
N ASP A 4 21.81 -26.80 33.01
CA ASP A 4 21.54 -25.96 31.85
C ASP A 4 22.16 -24.59 32.09
N ARG A 5 23.36 -24.38 31.56
CA ARG A 5 24.02 -23.08 31.59
C ARG A 5 23.37 -22.23 30.49
N PRO A 6 22.76 -21.09 30.82
CA PRO A 6 22.20 -20.21 29.81
C PRO A 6 23.32 -19.81 28.82
N PRO A 7 23.01 -19.69 27.53
CA PRO A 7 24.00 -19.31 26.54
C PRO A 7 24.65 -17.98 26.93
N PRO A 8 25.96 -17.79 26.66
CA PRO A 8 26.65 -16.56 26.98
C PRO A 8 25.87 -15.34 26.47
N PRO A 9 25.77 -14.26 27.26
CA PRO A 9 24.87 -13.13 26.98
C PRO A 9 25.13 -12.49 25.61
N GLU A 10 26.36 -12.57 25.11
CA GLU A 10 26.71 -12.08 23.77
C GLU A 10 26.02 -12.85 22.63
N LYS A 11 25.85 -14.17 22.78
CA LYS A 11 25.16 -15.01 21.78
C LYS A 11 23.66 -14.72 21.79
N ALA A 12 23.08 -14.55 22.98
CA ALA A 12 21.68 -14.17 23.14
C ALA A 12 21.39 -12.79 22.54
N LYS A 13 22.28 -11.81 22.73
CA LYS A 13 22.16 -10.47 22.14
C LYS A 13 22.17 -10.50 20.61
N LYS A 14 23.08 -11.25 19.98
CA LYS A 14 23.14 -11.39 18.52
C LYS A 14 21.89 -12.06 17.95
N ALA A 15 21.39 -13.10 18.60
CA ALA A 15 20.16 -13.78 18.20
C ALA A 15 18.95 -12.83 18.30
N ALA A 16 18.82 -12.07 19.39
CA ALA A 16 17.75 -11.10 19.55
C ALA A 16 17.76 -10.03 18.45
N ILE A 17 18.93 -9.50 18.09
CA ILE A 17 19.07 -8.54 16.98
C ILE A 17 18.61 -9.17 15.66
N GLY A 18 18.99 -10.42 15.39
CA GLY A 18 18.56 -11.15 14.19
C GLY A 18 17.04 -11.29 14.12
N VAL A 19 16.40 -11.69 15.22
CA VAL A 19 14.94 -11.82 15.29
C VAL A 19 14.25 -10.47 15.05
N VAL A 20 14.71 -9.40 15.70
CA VAL A 20 14.15 -8.06 15.52
C VAL A 20 14.30 -7.59 14.07
N ALA A 21 15.44 -7.84 13.45
CA ALA A 21 15.67 -7.48 12.04
C ALA A 21 14.70 -8.22 11.10
N VAL A 22 14.46 -9.51 11.33
CA VAL A 22 13.52 -10.30 10.52
C VAL A 22 12.09 -9.77 10.69
N VAL A 23 11.66 -9.51 11.92
CA VAL A 23 10.32 -8.96 12.20
C VAL A 23 10.14 -7.59 11.56
N ALA A 24 11.14 -6.71 11.67
CA ALA A 24 11.11 -5.40 11.03
C ALA A 24 10.98 -5.51 9.51
N LEU A 25 11.69 -6.46 8.89
CA LEU A 25 11.64 -6.68 7.45
C LEU A 25 10.25 -7.17 7.00
N ILE A 26 9.62 -8.07 7.78
CA ILE A 26 8.25 -8.52 7.54
C ILE A 26 7.27 -7.33 7.61
N ILE A 27 7.38 -6.48 8.63
CA ILE A 27 6.52 -5.30 8.79
C ILE A 27 6.66 -4.36 7.60
N VAL A 28 7.89 -4.08 7.17
CA VAL A 28 8.16 -3.22 6.00
C VAL A 28 7.58 -3.81 4.72
N ALA A 29 7.75 -5.12 4.48
CA ALA A 29 7.20 -5.79 3.31
C ALA A 29 5.66 -5.71 3.27
N ILE A 30 5.02 -5.95 4.41
CA ILE A 30 3.56 -5.81 4.56
C ILE A 30 3.13 -4.36 4.27
N PHE A 31 3.82 -3.38 4.86
CA PHE A 31 3.50 -1.97 4.65
C PHE A 31 3.61 -1.55 3.17
N ILE A 32 4.68 -1.95 2.49
CA ILE A 32 4.87 -1.68 1.06
C ILE A 32 3.74 -2.34 0.25
N GLY A 33 3.44 -3.62 0.51
CA GLY A 33 2.37 -4.35 -0.18
C GLY A 33 1.01 -3.69 -0.02
N PHE A 34 0.63 -3.30 1.20
CA PHE A 34 -0.62 -2.58 1.46
C PHE A 34 -0.68 -1.23 0.76
N ASN A 35 0.41 -0.46 0.76
CA ASN A 35 0.44 0.85 0.11
C ASN A 35 0.34 0.75 -1.43
N LEU A 36 1.03 -0.23 -2.03
CA LEU A 36 0.93 -0.49 -3.47
C LEU A 36 -0.49 -0.91 -3.86
N ASN A 37 -1.09 -1.84 -3.10
CA ASN A 37 -2.47 -2.26 -3.33
C ASN A 37 -3.45 -1.09 -3.19
N HIS A 38 -3.29 -0.27 -2.15
CA HIS A 38 -4.13 0.90 -1.92
C HIS A 38 -4.04 1.92 -3.08
N ALA A 39 -2.83 2.17 -3.59
CA ALA A 39 -2.63 3.06 -4.72
C ALA A 39 -3.31 2.54 -6.01
N GLN A 40 -3.26 1.23 -6.24
CA GLN A 40 -3.93 0.61 -7.38
C GLN A 40 -5.46 0.70 -7.23
N THR A 41 -6.01 0.32 -6.07
CA THR A 41 -7.45 0.42 -5.81
C THR A 41 -7.96 1.85 -5.95
N GLN A 42 -7.21 2.86 -5.47
CA GLN A 42 -7.60 4.26 -5.66
C GLN A 42 -7.62 4.67 -7.13
N ARG A 43 -6.64 4.24 -7.93
CA ARG A 43 -6.63 4.50 -9.38
C ARG A 43 -7.82 3.85 -10.09
N GLU A 44 -8.15 2.61 -9.73
CA GLU A 44 -9.31 1.90 -10.28
C GLU A 44 -10.63 2.55 -9.87
N LEU A 45 -10.76 3.02 -8.63
CA LEU A 45 -11.94 3.77 -8.18
C LEU A 45 -12.08 5.13 -8.86
N GLN A 46 -10.97 5.74 -9.28
CA GLN A 46 -10.95 7.03 -9.97
C GLN A 46 -11.12 6.90 -11.49
N SER A 47 -10.66 5.81 -12.11
CA SER A 47 -10.73 5.62 -13.57
C SER A 47 -12.16 5.46 -14.09
N GLY A 48 -13.10 5.05 -13.23
CA GLY A 48 -14.54 4.99 -13.55
C GLY A 48 -15.33 6.25 -13.13
N ARG A 49 -14.71 7.22 -12.46
CA ARG A 49 -15.39 8.45 -12.03
C ARG A 49 -15.11 9.57 -13.02
N VAL A 50 -16.18 10.11 -13.59
CA VAL A 50 -16.12 11.37 -14.31
C VAL A 50 -15.71 12.45 -13.31
N ASP A 51 -14.67 13.23 -13.65
CA ASP A 51 -14.27 14.39 -12.83
C ASP A 51 -15.52 15.26 -12.63
N PRO A 52 -15.86 15.70 -11.40
CA PRO A 52 -17.03 16.54 -11.15
C PRO A 52 -17.07 17.80 -12.03
N ARG A 53 -15.91 18.25 -12.53
CA ARG A 53 -15.79 19.37 -13.47
C ARG A 53 -16.25 19.02 -14.89
N ASP A 54 -16.09 17.76 -15.27
CA ASP A 54 -16.47 17.18 -16.57
C ASP A 54 -17.82 16.44 -16.51
N ALA A 55 -18.43 16.37 -15.33
CA ALA A 55 -19.76 15.81 -15.17
C ALA A 55 -20.79 16.67 -15.91
N PRO A 56 -21.78 16.05 -16.60
CA PRO A 56 -22.83 16.79 -17.29
C PRO A 56 -23.60 17.66 -16.28
N LYS A 57 -23.64 18.96 -16.54
CA LYS A 57 -24.25 19.99 -15.68
C LYS A 57 -25.73 20.19 -16.00
N SER A 58 -26.16 19.76 -17.18
CA SER A 58 -27.56 19.81 -17.63
C SER A 58 -27.97 18.50 -18.30
N SER A 59 -29.28 18.21 -18.31
CA SER A 59 -29.85 17.06 -19.01
C SER A 59 -29.64 17.08 -20.53
N SER A 60 -29.26 18.24 -21.11
CA SER A 60 -28.95 18.38 -22.54
C SER A 60 -27.48 18.18 -22.88
N ASP A 61 -26.57 18.14 -21.91
CA ASP A 61 -25.12 18.07 -22.19
C ASP A 61 -24.70 16.78 -22.91
N LEU A 62 -25.48 15.71 -22.75
CA LEU A 62 -25.29 14.43 -23.45
C LEU A 62 -25.92 14.40 -24.85
N GLN A 63 -26.74 15.39 -25.19
CA GLN A 63 -27.47 15.50 -26.46
C GLN A 63 -26.92 16.62 -27.35
N ALA A 64 -26.00 17.46 -26.84
CA ALA A 64 -25.38 18.52 -27.60
C ALA A 64 -24.39 17.93 -28.63
N PRO A 65 -24.47 18.31 -29.92
CA PRO A 65 -23.44 17.97 -30.90
C PRO A 65 -22.07 18.44 -30.40
N ARG A 66 -21.06 17.57 -30.42
CA ARG A 66 -19.70 17.98 -30.05
C ARG A 66 -19.24 19.08 -31.00
N PRO A 67 -18.72 20.22 -30.50
CA PRO A 67 -18.13 21.23 -31.37
C PRO A 67 -16.93 20.63 -32.11
N PRO A 68 -16.69 21.01 -33.39
CA PRO A 68 -15.61 20.45 -34.17
C PRO A 68 -14.26 20.73 -33.50
N GLN A 69 -13.46 19.68 -33.29
CA GLN A 69 -12.05 19.82 -32.89
C GLN A 69 -11.29 20.45 -34.07
N LYS A 70 -10.66 21.60 -33.82
CA LYS A 70 -9.67 22.20 -34.70
C LYS A 70 -8.29 21.62 -34.42
#